data_AF-A0AAU4XWD1-F1
#
_entry.id   AF-A0AAU4XWD1-F1
#
_cell.length_a   1.000
_cell.length_b   1.000
_cell.length_c   1.000
_cell.angle_alpha   90.00
_cell.angle_beta   90.00
_cell.angle_gamma   90.00
#
_symmetry.space_group_name_H-M   'P 1'
#
loop_
_entity.id
_entity.type
_entity.pdbx_description
1 polymer ?
#
loop_
_entity_poly.entity_id
_entity_poly.type
_entity_poly.pdbx_seq_one_letter_code
_entity_poly.pdbx_strand_id
1 'polypeptide(L)'
;MLFDNPDSFLICAFKRDTALCDPDPGATAPNQFACQFDCGNAVRTDRHARAAREHADRLDTKPCHQPQPLGDRLRLAVGRFRGLAEAHDAAQTAEEALT
;
A
#
# COMPACT_ATOMS: atom_id res chain seq x y z
N MET A 1 3.47 -18.23 -1.72
CA MET A 1 3.46 -17.68 -3.09
C MET A 1 3.50 -16.17 -3.00
N LEU A 2 4.11 -15.47 -3.97
CA LEU A 2 4.15 -14.01 -3.99
C LEU A 2 3.29 -13.53 -5.15
N PHE A 3 2.38 -12.58 -4.88
CA PHE A 3 1.52 -11.96 -5.87
C PHE A 3 1.78 -10.47 -5.90
N ASP A 4 2.27 -9.95 -7.01
CA ASP A 4 2.45 -8.51 -7.19
C ASP A 4 1.11 -7.86 -7.53
N ASN A 5 0.74 -6.81 -6.79
CA ASN A 5 -0.42 -5.98 -7.05
C ASN A 5 0.06 -4.53 -7.30
N PRO A 6 0.39 -4.20 -8.56
CA PRO A 6 0.96 -2.90 -8.89
C PRO A 6 -0.02 -1.75 -8.66
N ASP A 7 -1.33 -1.99 -8.79
CA ASP A 7 -2.37 -0.97 -8.57
C ASP A 7 -2.51 -0.60 -7.08
N SER A 8 -2.10 -1.50 -6.19
CA SER A 8 -2.06 -1.27 -4.74
C SER A 8 -0.65 -1.02 -4.20
N PHE A 9 0.36 -0.95 -5.08
CA PHE A 9 1.77 -0.72 -4.76
C PHE A 9 2.31 -1.65 -3.67
N LEU A 10 2.03 -2.95 -3.79
CA LEU A 10 2.47 -3.97 -2.83
C LEU A 10 2.56 -5.36 -3.46
N ILE A 11 3.35 -6.23 -2.83
CA ILE A 11 3.37 -7.68 -3.05
C ILE A 11 2.63 -8.32 -1.88
N CYS A 12 1.73 -9.23 -2.18
CA CYS A 12 1.07 -10.07 -1.19
C CYS A 12 1.83 -11.38 -1.02
N ALA A 13 2.45 -11.52 0.15
CA ALA A 13 3.10 -12.75 0.57
C ALA A 13 2.05 -13.75 1.08
N PHE A 14 1.60 -14.63 0.20
CA PHE A 14 0.65 -15.69 0.55
C PHE A 14 1.35 -16.79 1.36
N LYS A 15 0.93 -16.95 2.62
CA LYS A 15 1.28 -18.07 3.49
C LYS A 15 0.02 -18.59 4.18
N ARG A 16 -0.44 -19.77 3.77
CA ARG A 16 -1.74 -20.37 4.16
C ARG A 16 -1.93 -20.41 5.67
N ASP A 17 -0.87 -20.70 6.40
CA ASP A 17 -0.91 -20.97 7.84
C ASP A 17 -0.87 -19.69 8.70
N THR A 18 -0.54 -18.54 8.11
CA THR A 18 -0.25 -17.30 8.86
C THR A 18 -0.92 -16.06 8.26
N ALA A 19 -1.89 -16.23 7.38
CA ALA A 19 -2.44 -15.09 6.69
C ALA A 19 -3.47 -14.37 7.55
N LEU A 20 -3.10 -13.18 8.00
CA LEU A 20 -3.86 -12.37 8.95
C LEU A 20 -4.90 -11.45 8.27
N CYS A 21 -4.94 -11.42 6.94
CA CYS A 21 -5.73 -10.46 6.18
C CYS A 21 -7.03 -11.11 5.71
N ASP A 22 -8.06 -10.87 6.52
CA ASP A 22 -9.46 -11.19 6.30
C ASP A 22 -9.74 -12.67 5.97
N PRO A 23 -9.58 -13.59 6.94
CA PRO A 23 -10.14 -14.92 6.83
C PRO A 23 -11.65 -14.82 7.14
N ASP A 24 -12.47 -14.75 6.11
CA ASP A 24 -13.91 -15.03 6.21
C ASP A 24 -14.11 -16.34 7.02
N PRO A 25 -15.19 -16.51 7.81
CA PRO A 25 -15.38 -17.72 8.61
C PRO A 25 -15.40 -18.97 7.71
N GLY A 26 -14.35 -19.79 7.78
CA GLY A 26 -14.15 -20.97 6.93
C GLY A 26 -13.21 -20.77 5.74
N ALA A 27 -12.63 -19.59 5.58
CA ALA A 27 -11.56 -19.34 4.62
C ALA A 27 -10.36 -20.24 4.94
N THR A 28 -9.97 -21.08 3.98
CA THR A 28 -8.77 -21.92 4.11
C THR A 28 -7.52 -21.25 3.53
N ALA A 29 -7.64 -19.99 3.13
CA ALA A 29 -6.62 -19.17 2.48
C ALA A 29 -7.03 -17.68 2.52
N PRO A 30 -6.09 -16.74 2.69
CA PRO A 30 -6.35 -15.31 2.56
C PRO A 30 -6.69 -14.92 1.12
N ASN A 31 -7.49 -13.87 0.96
CA ASN A 31 -7.78 -13.31 -0.35
C ASN A 31 -6.62 -12.42 -0.82
N GLN A 32 -5.97 -12.81 -1.94
CA GLN A 32 -4.90 -12.04 -2.57
C GLN A 32 -5.31 -10.63 -3.02
N PHE A 33 -6.62 -10.40 -3.21
CA PHE A 33 -7.20 -9.08 -3.50
C PHE A 33 -7.56 -8.29 -2.23
N ALA A 34 -7.56 -8.91 -1.04
CA ALA A 34 -7.88 -8.28 0.24
C ALA A 34 -6.64 -7.89 1.06
N CYS A 35 -5.46 -8.03 0.47
CA CYS A 35 -4.18 -7.64 1.04
C CYS A 35 -4.10 -6.12 1.19
N GLN A 36 -4.13 -5.63 2.43
CA GLN A 36 -4.20 -4.20 2.77
C GLN A 36 -2.84 -3.62 3.18
N PHE A 37 -2.82 -2.32 3.47
CA PHE A 37 -1.62 -1.61 3.89
C PHE A 37 -1.05 -2.12 5.22
N ASP A 38 -1.89 -2.30 6.24
CA ASP A 38 -1.50 -2.65 7.62
C ASP A 38 -1.39 -4.15 7.88
N CYS A 39 -1.31 -4.91 6.80
CA CYS A 39 -1.34 -6.35 6.80
C CYS A 39 0.07 -6.90 6.87
N GLY A 40 0.37 -7.79 7.82
CA GLY A 40 1.70 -8.39 7.99
C GLY A 40 2.18 -9.27 6.81
N ASN A 41 1.34 -9.46 5.79
CA ASN A 41 1.69 -10.15 4.55
C ASN A 41 1.91 -9.20 3.36
N ALA A 42 1.81 -7.88 3.55
CA ALA A 42 2.08 -6.90 2.52
C ALA A 42 3.56 -6.50 2.54
N VAL A 43 4.25 -6.75 1.42
CA VAL A 43 5.66 -6.38 1.22
C VAL A 43 5.74 -5.29 0.16
N ARG A 44 6.63 -4.31 0.35
CA ARG A 44 6.90 -3.27 -0.65
C ARG A 44 8.34 -3.34 -1.09
N THR A 45 8.55 -2.93 -2.33
CA THR A 45 9.88 -2.76 -2.92
C THR A 45 10.08 -1.27 -3.19
N ASP A 46 11.32 -0.86 -3.43
CA ASP A 46 11.64 0.52 -3.82
C ASP A 46 10.87 0.95 -5.06
N ARG A 47 10.65 0.01 -5.99
CA ARG A 47 9.83 0.25 -7.18
C ARG A 47 8.39 0.59 -6.81
N HIS A 48 7.81 -0.09 -5.82
CA HIS A 48 6.45 0.18 -5.33
C HIS A 48 6.37 1.52 -4.61
N ALA A 49 7.33 1.83 -3.74
CA ALA A 49 7.39 3.11 -3.06
C ALA A 49 7.51 4.28 -4.06
N ARG A 50 8.40 4.17 -5.05
CA ARG A 50 8.52 5.16 -6.13
C ARG A 50 7.24 5.30 -6.93
N ALA A 51 6.63 4.19 -7.35
CA ALA A 51 5.39 4.21 -8.13
C ALA A 51 4.22 4.84 -7.34
N ALA A 52 4.16 4.63 -6.01
CA ALA A 52 3.18 5.27 -5.14
C ALA A 52 3.38 6.79 -5.08
N ARG A 53 4.63 7.28 -4.97
CA ARG A 53 4.93 8.73 -5.03
C ARG A 53 4.52 9.35 -6.36
N GLU A 54 4.93 8.73 -7.47
CA GLU A 54 4.57 9.20 -8.81
C GLU A 54 3.04 9.21 -9.02
N HIS A 55 2.33 8.24 -8.46
CA HIS A 55 0.88 8.21 -8.50
C HIS A 55 0.25 9.34 -7.67
N ALA A 56 0.78 9.59 -6.47
CA ALA A 56 0.36 10.71 -5.63
C ALA A 56 0.52 12.05 -6.37
N ASP A 57 1.66 12.27 -7.01
CA ASP A 57 1.94 13.52 -7.75
C ASP A 57 0.99 13.71 -8.93
N ARG A 58 0.65 12.64 -9.65
CA ARG A 58 -0.38 12.71 -10.71
C ARG A 58 -1.75 13.07 -10.15
N LEU A 59 -2.10 12.54 -8.98
CA LEU A 59 -3.39 12.82 -8.34
C LEU A 59 -3.46 14.24 -7.76
N ASP A 60 -2.35 14.77 -7.25
CA ASP A 60 -2.29 16.06 -6.55
C ASP A 60 -2.58 17.27 -7.46
N THR A 61 -2.55 17.06 -8.78
CA THR A 61 -2.97 18.09 -9.77
C THR A 61 -4.48 18.33 -9.81
N LYS A 62 -5.28 17.42 -9.23
CA LYS A 62 -6.74 17.37 -9.41
C LYS A 62 -7.57 18.03 -8.30
N PRO A 63 -7.20 18.03 -7.01
CA PRO A 63 -8.11 18.42 -5.92
C PRO A 63 -8.72 19.82 -6.05
N CYS A 64 -7.94 20.81 -6.49
CA CYS A 64 -8.40 22.19 -6.63
C CYS A 64 -9.45 22.39 -7.74
N HIS A 65 -9.56 21.44 -8.66
CA HIS A 65 -10.50 21.48 -9.78
C HIS A 65 -11.76 20.63 -9.55
N GLN A 66 -11.89 20.01 -8.37
CA GLN A 66 -13.02 19.14 -8.05
C GLN A 66 -13.95 19.79 -7.02
N PRO A 67 -15.27 19.61 -7.15
CA PRO A 67 -16.21 20.05 -6.13
C PRO A 67 -16.00 19.27 -4.84
N GLN A 68 -16.44 19.84 -3.71
CA GLN A 68 -16.50 19.08 -2.47
C GLN A 68 -17.68 18.10 -2.47
N PRO A 69 -17.52 16.89 -1.89
CA PRO A 69 -16.39 16.42 -1.08
C PRO A 69 -15.28 15.69 -1.87
N LEU A 70 -15.33 15.70 -3.21
CA LEU A 70 -14.38 14.94 -4.02
C LEU A 70 -12.95 15.49 -3.93
N GLY A 71 -12.79 16.81 -3.86
CA GLY A 71 -11.49 17.44 -3.63
C GLY A 71 -10.83 16.98 -2.32
N ASP A 72 -11.60 16.91 -1.22
CA ASP A 72 -11.14 16.39 0.07
C ASP A 72 -10.72 14.91 -0.04
N ARG A 73 -11.53 14.08 -0.70
CA ARG A 73 -11.20 12.65 -0.89
C ARG A 73 -9.93 12.45 -1.70
N LEU A 74 -9.70 13.26 -2.74
CA LEU A 74 -8.47 13.20 -3.51
C LEU A 74 -7.26 13.60 -2.67
N ARG A 75 -7.37 14.65 -1.84
CA ARG A 75 -6.31 15.02 -0.90
C ARG A 75 -5.97 13.90 0.08
N LEU A 76 -6.99 13.23 0.63
CA LEU A 76 -6.80 12.06 1.49
C LEU A 76 -6.09 10.91 0.75
N ALA A 77 -6.49 10.63 -0.49
CA ALA A 77 -5.85 9.60 -1.31
C ALA A 77 -4.38 9.93 -1.62
N VAL A 78 -4.09 11.18 -1.99
CA VAL A 78 -2.71 11.68 -2.20
C VAL A 78 -1.88 11.48 -0.93
N GLY A 79 -2.40 11.92 0.22
CA GLY A 79 -1.75 11.74 1.52
C GLY A 79 -1.47 10.27 1.84
N ARG A 80 -2.43 9.38 1.56
CA ARG A 80 -2.26 7.93 1.74
C ARG A 80 -1.08 7.41 0.92
N PHE A 81 -1.01 7.71 -0.38
CA PHE A 81 0.07 7.22 -1.24
C PHE A 81 1.45 7.79 -0.87
N ARG A 82 1.53 9.05 -0.45
CA ARG A 82 2.76 9.63 0.09
C ARG A 82 3.21 8.91 1.35
N GLY A 83 2.28 8.69 2.29
CA GLY A 83 2.54 7.93 3.52
C GLY A 83 3.00 6.49 3.26
N LEU A 84 2.50 5.81 2.22
CA LEU A 84 2.99 4.48 1.84
C LEU A 84 4.49 4.49 1.53
N ALA A 85 4.92 5.50 0.78
CA ALA A 85 6.29 5.60 0.30
C ALA A 85 7.24 6.08 1.41
N GLU A 86 6.79 7.02 2.25
CA GLU A 86 7.53 7.48 3.43
C GLU A 86 7.74 6.35 4.45
N ALA A 87 6.71 5.54 4.70
CA ALA A 87 6.81 4.39 5.61
C ALA A 87 7.83 3.35 5.11
N HIS A 88 7.92 3.16 3.79
CA HIS A 88 8.94 2.29 3.18
C HIS A 88 10.36 2.83 3.40
N ASP A 89 10.60 4.10 3.08
CA ASP A 89 11.93 4.71 3.26
C ASP A 89 12.38 4.69 4.74
N ALA A 90 11.45 4.98 5.65
CA ALA A 90 11.72 4.94 7.08
C ALA A 90 12.12 3.55 7.57
N ALA A 91 11.47 2.50 7.06
CA ALA A 91 11.82 1.11 7.37
C ALA A 91 13.22 0.75 6.85
N GLN A 92 13.59 1.20 5.64
CA GLN A 92 14.94 0.99 5.10
C GLN A 92 16.01 1.67 5.96
N THR A 93 15.77 2.93 6.35
CA THR A 93 16.70 3.69 7.18
C THR A 93 16.91 3.02 8.55
N ALA A 94 15.85 2.46 9.13
CA ALA A 94 15.93 1.71 10.38
C ALA A 94 16.73 0.41 10.24
N GLU A 95 16.58 -0.32 9.13
CA GLU A 95 17.34 -1.54 8.84
C GLU A 95 18.83 -1.25 8.59
N GLU A 96 19.15 -0.19 7.83
CA GLU A 96 20.52 0.28 7.62
C GLU A 96 21.20 0.70 8.94
N ALA A 97 20.47 1.35 9.85
CA ALA A 97 21.00 1.75 11.15
C ALA A 97 21.29 0.57 12.10
N LEU A 98 20.76 -0.62 11.81
CA LEU A 98 20.99 -1.85 12.59
C LEU A 98 22.18 -2.68 12.07
N THR A 99 22.82 -2.27 10.96
CA THR A 99 23.89 -3.01 10.28
C THR A 99 25.24 -2.31 10.44
#